data_AF-A0A829QED8-F1
#
_entry.id   AF-A0A829QED8-F1
#
_cell.length_a   1.000
_cell.length_b   1.000
_cell.length_c   1.000
_cell.angle_alpha   90.00
_cell.angle_beta   90.00
_cell.angle_gamma   90.00
#
_symmetry.space_group_name_H-M   'P 1'
#
loop_
_entity.id
_entity.type
_entity.pdbx_description
1 polymer ?
#
loop_
_entity_poly.entity_id
_entity_poly.type
_entity_poly.pdbx_seq_one_letter_code
_entity_poly.pdbx_strand_id
1 'polypeptide(L)'
;MVMAAGSCVFFLGTLWHGGGANQSDSARLALTAQYCEPWLRPQEAFTLSMTRDTVRAVSEDIRRMLGYSIHPPFIGQVDGMHPKRLLEPGPHPI
;
A
#
# COMPACT_ATOMS: atom_id res chain seq x y z
N MET A 1 -12.19 21.58 -3.09
CA MET A 1 -11.16 21.65 -2.02
C MET A 1 -9.94 22.36 -2.58
N VAL A 2 -9.40 23.33 -1.86
CA VAL A 2 -8.20 24.11 -2.23
C VAL A 2 -7.15 23.89 -1.15
N MET A 3 -5.94 23.51 -1.54
CA MET A 3 -4.87 23.13 -0.61
C MET A 3 -3.51 23.56 -1.15
N ALA A 4 -2.57 23.89 -0.26
CA ALA A 4 -1.18 24.12 -0.62
C ALA A 4 -0.44 22.80 -0.87
N ALA A 5 0.66 22.84 -1.62
CA ALA A 5 1.54 21.68 -1.79
C ALA A 5 2.02 21.14 -0.43
N GLY A 6 2.00 19.81 -0.26
CA GLY A 6 2.34 19.14 0.99
C GLY A 6 1.18 18.99 1.99
N SER A 7 0.01 19.58 1.71
CA SER A 7 -1.20 19.32 2.49
C SER A 7 -1.78 17.93 2.15
N CYS A 8 -2.38 17.26 3.13
CA CYS A 8 -3.02 15.96 2.96
C CYS A 8 -4.51 16.02 3.27
N VAL A 9 -5.32 15.27 2.51
CA VAL A 9 -6.74 15.03 2.80
C VAL A 9 -6.96 13.52 2.98
N PHE A 10 -7.84 13.17 3.92
CA PHE A 10 -8.36 11.82 4.07
C PHE A 10 -9.86 11.85 3.84
N PHE A 11 -10.37 10.88 3.10
CA PHE A 11 -11.79 10.66 2.93
C PHE A 11 -12.12 9.19 3.17
N LEU A 12 -13.31 8.95 3.70
CA LEU A 12 -13.86 7.60 3.79
C LEU A 12 -14.24 7.11 2.39
N GLY A 13 -14.14 5.80 2.16
CA GLY A 13 -14.54 5.19 0.88
C GLY A 13 -16.02 5.37 0.52
N THR A 14 -16.85 5.78 1.49
CA THR A 14 -18.28 6.09 1.32
C THR A 14 -18.55 7.55 0.98
N LEU A 15 -17.52 8.42 0.98
CA LEU A 15 -17.69 9.83 0.62
C LEU A 15 -17.88 9.96 -0.90
N TRP A 16 -19.01 10.51 -1.33
CA TRP A 16 -19.20 10.88 -2.74
C TRP A 16 -18.27 12.05 -3.11
N HIS A 17 -17.40 11.84 -4.09
CA HIS A 17 -16.44 12.85 -4.53
C HIS A 17 -16.00 12.62 -5.97
N GLY A 18 -15.28 13.59 -6.54
CA GLY A 18 -14.69 13.50 -7.87
C GLY A 18 -13.66 14.61 -8.11
N GLY A 19 -12.83 14.43 -9.12
CA GLY A 19 -11.90 15.47 -9.56
C GLY A 19 -12.68 16.66 -10.16
N GLY A 20 -12.45 17.87 -9.64
CA GLY A 20 -13.00 19.09 -10.23
C GLY A 20 -12.24 19.49 -11.50
N ALA A 21 -12.93 20.17 -12.43
CA ALA A 21 -12.33 20.69 -13.66
C ALA A 21 -11.09 21.55 -13.37
N ASN A 22 -10.01 21.34 -14.13
CA ASN A 22 -8.83 22.19 -14.07
C ASN A 22 -9.02 23.38 -15.02
N GLN A 23 -9.04 24.60 -14.48
CA GLN A 23 -9.27 25.83 -15.24
C GLN A 23 -7.99 26.68 -15.41
N SER A 24 -6.83 26.17 -15.00
CA SER A 24 -5.54 26.81 -15.27
C SER A 24 -4.91 26.31 -16.58
N ASP A 25 -3.83 26.97 -16.97
CA ASP A 25 -2.95 26.60 -18.09
C ASP A 25 -1.88 25.55 -17.71
N SER A 26 -1.92 25.02 -16.50
CA SER A 26 -0.90 24.17 -15.90
C SER A 26 -1.49 22.88 -15.33
N ALA A 27 -0.69 21.81 -15.29
CA ALA A 27 -1.13 20.53 -14.74
C ALA A 27 -1.36 20.61 -13.21
N ARG A 28 -2.41 19.92 -12.73
CA ARG A 28 -2.68 19.74 -11.30
C ARG A 28 -2.36 18.30 -10.89
N LEU A 29 -1.24 18.12 -10.19
CA LEU A 29 -0.79 16.80 -9.70
C LEU A 29 -1.27 16.55 -8.27
N ALA A 30 -1.69 15.31 -8.01
CA ALA A 30 -1.93 14.78 -6.68
C ALA A 30 -1.37 13.35 -6.60
N LEU A 31 -0.84 12.99 -5.43
CA LEU A 31 -0.50 11.60 -5.10
C LEU A 31 -1.64 11.02 -4.28
N THR A 32 -2.11 9.84 -4.66
CA THR A 32 -3.17 9.13 -3.96
C THR A 32 -2.62 7.83 -3.38
N ALA A 33 -3.02 7.54 -2.15
CA ALA A 33 -2.78 6.26 -1.50
C ALA A 33 -4.14 5.71 -1.07
N GLN A 34 -4.52 4.56 -1.60
CA GLN A 34 -5.74 3.87 -1.24
C GLN A 34 -5.42 2.77 -0.24
N TYR A 35 -6.20 2.72 0.84
CA TYR A 35 -6.11 1.68 1.86
C TYR A 35 -7.38 0.85 1.83
N CYS A 36 -7.23 -0.45 2.06
CA CYS A 36 -8.33 -1.37 2.25
C CYS A 36 -8.03 -2.29 3.44
N GLU A 37 -9.08 -2.94 3.94
CA GLU A 37 -8.94 -3.97 4.96
C GLU A 37 -8.01 -5.10 4.48
N PRO A 38 -7.28 -5.77 5.39
CA PRO A 38 -6.21 -6.70 5.03
C PRO A 38 -6.69 -7.99 4.32
N TRP A 39 -7.99 -8.28 4.36
CA TRP A 39 -8.60 -9.39 3.61
C TRP A 39 -9.08 -8.98 2.21
N LEU A 40 -8.97 -7.71 1.85
CA LEU A 40 -9.29 -7.22 0.51
C LEU A 40 -8.02 -7.18 -0.35
N ARG A 41 -8.20 -7.35 -1.66
CA ARG A 41 -7.13 -7.18 -2.63
C ARG A 41 -6.84 -5.68 -2.81
N PRO A 42 -5.58 -5.21 -2.67
CA PRO A 42 -5.20 -3.85 -2.99
C PRO A 42 -5.34 -3.55 -4.50
N GLN A 43 -5.54 -2.28 -4.85
CA GLN A 43 -5.64 -1.84 -6.25
C GLN A 43 -4.35 -2.13 -7.02
N GLU A 44 -3.20 -1.81 -6.44
CA GLU A 44 -1.88 -2.13 -6.97
C GLU A 44 -1.38 -3.45 -6.37
N ALA A 45 -0.88 -4.36 -7.19
CA ALA A 45 -0.39 -5.67 -6.74
C ALA A 45 1.03 -5.57 -6.18
N PHE A 46 1.23 -4.83 -5.08
CA PHE A 46 2.55 -4.54 -4.50
C PHE A 46 3.37 -5.78 -4.17
N THR A 47 2.74 -6.89 -3.78
CA THR A 47 3.42 -8.16 -3.52
C THR A 47 4.09 -8.76 -4.77
N LEU A 48 3.64 -8.39 -5.98
CA LEU A 48 4.21 -8.81 -7.26
C LEU A 48 5.13 -7.74 -7.85
N SER A 49 4.85 -6.46 -7.64
CA SER A 49 5.62 -5.36 -8.25
C SER A 49 6.83 -4.91 -7.43
N MET A 50 6.87 -5.16 -6.12
CA MET A 50 7.97 -4.76 -5.26
C MET A 50 9.07 -5.82 -5.15
N THR A 51 10.32 -5.39 -5.28
CA THR A 51 11.46 -6.25 -4.97
C THR A 51 11.61 -6.43 -3.46
N ARG A 52 12.19 -7.55 -3.03
CA ARG A 52 12.47 -7.80 -1.60
C ARG A 52 13.42 -6.75 -1.01
N ASP A 53 14.36 -6.23 -1.80
CA ASP A 53 15.28 -5.17 -1.34
C ASP A 53 14.54 -3.85 -1.09
N THR A 54 13.61 -3.48 -1.97
CA THR A 54 12.73 -2.31 -1.75
C THR A 54 11.91 -2.49 -0.46
N VAL A 55 11.34 -3.67 -0.23
CA VAL A 55 10.55 -3.96 0.97
C VAL A 55 11.42 -3.95 2.24
N ARG A 56 12.67 -4.42 2.17
CA ARG A 56 13.63 -4.34 3.29
C ARG A 56 13.97 -2.89 3.65
N ALA A 57 14.00 -1.98 2.69
CA ALA A 57 14.39 -0.60 2.92
C ALA A 57 13.33 0.25 3.65
N VAL A 58 12.05 -0.13 3.58
CA VAL A 58 10.95 0.63 4.20
C VAL A 58 10.72 0.23 5.67
N SER A 59 10.00 1.09 6.41
CA SER A 59 9.67 0.84 7.81
C SER A 59 8.78 -0.40 7.98
N GLU A 60 8.76 -0.96 9.18
CA GLU A 60 7.98 -2.14 9.49
C GLU A 60 6.48 -1.95 9.19
N ASP A 61 5.92 -0.78 9.45
CA ASP A 61 4.50 -0.50 9.15
C ASP A 61 4.23 -0.49 7.65
N ILE A 62 5.13 0.06 6.83
CA ILE A 62 5.00 -0.01 5.37
C ILE A 62 5.13 -1.46 4.90
N ARG A 63 6.04 -2.26 5.46
CA ARG A 63 6.14 -3.70 5.11
C ARG A 63 4.83 -4.44 5.33
N ARG A 64 4.15 -4.17 6.46
CA ARG A 64 2.83 -4.74 6.75
C ARG A 64 1.80 -4.32 5.71
N MET A 65 1.76 -3.04 5.33
CA MET A 65 0.86 -2.54 4.28
C MET A 65 1.18 -3.07 2.88
N LEU A 66 2.43 -3.42 2.60
CA LEU A 66 2.86 -4.09 1.35
C LEU A 66 2.53 -5.59 1.34
N GLY A 67 1.86 -6.12 2.37
CA GLY A 67 1.44 -7.53 2.45
C GLY A 67 2.42 -8.46 3.17
N TYR A 68 3.48 -7.95 3.81
CA TYR A 68 4.41 -8.76 4.60
C TYR A 68 3.93 -8.94 6.06
N SER A 69 2.66 -9.26 6.23
CA SER A 69 2.02 -9.53 7.52
C SER A 69 0.89 -10.54 7.39
N ILE A 70 0.53 -11.18 8.49
CA ILE A 70 -0.67 -12.02 8.59
C ILE A 70 -1.81 -11.21 9.23
N HIS A 71 -3.02 -11.41 8.71
CA HIS A 71 -4.26 -11.04 9.41
C HIS A 71 -4.99 -12.32 9.84
N PRO A 72 -5.30 -12.49 11.14
CA PRO A 72 -5.99 -13.68 11.62
C PRO A 72 -7.37 -13.87 10.97
N PRO A 73 -7.85 -15.13 10.78
CA PRO A 73 -7.13 -16.36 11.11
C PRO A 73 -6.22 -16.89 9.98
N PHE A 74 -6.51 -16.59 8.70
CA PHE A 74 -5.90 -17.29 7.56
C PHE A 74 -5.56 -16.38 6.36
N ILE A 75 -5.27 -15.10 6.58
CA ILE A 75 -4.97 -14.15 5.50
C ILE A 75 -3.49 -13.74 5.52
N GLY A 76 -2.86 -13.71 4.35
CA GLY A 76 -1.51 -13.14 4.16
C GLY A 76 -0.33 -14.10 4.36
N GLN A 77 -0.58 -15.40 4.49
CA GLN A 77 0.48 -16.41 4.59
C GLN A 77 1.15 -16.67 3.23
N VAL A 78 2.43 -17.05 3.25
CA VAL A 78 3.15 -17.61 2.10
C VAL A 78 3.70 -18.97 2.49
N ASP A 79 3.25 -20.01 1.79
CA ASP A 79 3.48 -21.43 2.10
C ASP A 79 3.09 -21.78 3.54
N GLY A 80 1.93 -21.25 4.00
CA GLY A 80 1.43 -21.47 5.36
C GLY A 80 2.18 -20.72 6.47
N MET A 81 3.22 -19.94 6.14
CA MET A 81 4.10 -19.28 7.09
C MET A 81 4.02 -17.75 7.00
N HIS A 82 4.55 -17.06 8.02
CA HIS A 82 4.59 -15.59 8.03
C HIS A 82 5.50 -15.05 6.91
N PRO A 83 4.99 -14.19 6.01
CA PRO A 83 5.71 -13.76 4.80
C PRO A 83 6.98 -12.97 5.09
N LYS A 84 7.07 -12.31 6.26
CA LYS A 84 8.27 -11.58 6.69
C LYS A 84 9.55 -12.43 6.69
N ARG A 85 9.45 -13.76 6.85
CA ARG A 85 10.60 -14.67 6.71
C ARG A 85 11.35 -14.49 5.40
N LEU A 86 10.64 -14.14 4.32
CA LEU A 86 11.19 -13.95 2.97
C LEU A 86 12.10 -12.72 2.86
N LEU A 87 12.09 -11.85 3.86
CA LEU A 87 12.95 -10.67 3.94
C LEU A 87 14.26 -10.96 4.67
N GLU A 88 14.38 -12.08 5.37
CA GLU A 88 15.61 -12.46 6.07
C GLU A 88 16.73 -12.86 5.08
N PRO A 89 18.01 -12.69 5.43
CA PRO A 89 19.10 -13.20 4.61
C PRO A 89 19.18 -14.73 4.63
N GLY A 90 19.60 -15.33 3.52
CA GLY A 90 19.87 -16.78 3.44
C GLY A 90 18.76 -17.59 2.77
N PRO A 91 18.95 -18.92 2.66
CA PRO A 91 17.96 -19.80 2.05
C PRO A 91 16.71 -19.88 2.94
N HIS A 92 15.54 -19.75 2.32
CA HIS A 92 14.27 -19.98 3.02
C HIS A 92 13.86 -21.44 2.83
N PRO A 93 13.40 -22.12 3.91
CA PRO A 93 12.82 -23.44 3.78
C PRO A 93 11.59 -23.37 2.85
N ILE A 94 11.50 -24.36 1.95
CA ILE A 94 10.38 -24.60 1.05
C ILE A 94 9.24 -25.22 1.85
#